data_AF-A0A392SEI0-F1
#
_entry.id   AF-A0A392SEI0-F1
#
_cell.length_a   1.000
_cell.length_b   1.000
_cell.length_c   1.000
_cell.angle_alpha   90.00
_cell.angle_beta   90.00
_cell.angle_gamma   90.00
#
_symmetry.space_group_name_H-M   'P 1'
#
loop_
_entity.id
_entity.type
_entity.pdbx_description
1 polymer ?
#
loop_
_entity_poly.entity_id
_entity_poly.type
_entity_poly.pdbx_seq_one_letter_code
_entity_poly.pdbx_strand_id
1 'polypeptide(L)'
;MEDNEGRTMNTDEFLNSNTEYERTTRNEDSHDDGGISVSKPPPRICLPAEVLQSLKNLAPEDALNKLLSSHVAFIPTAADRERALQLEQEEH
;
A
#
# COMPACT_ATOMS: atom_id res chain seq x y z
N MET A 1 -36.10 0.35 -42.47
CA MET A 1 -36.85 -0.68 -41.75
C MET A 1 -35.82 -1.65 -41.22
N GLU A 2 -35.99 -2.07 -39.96
CA GLU A 2 -35.15 -2.98 -39.17
C GLU A 2 -34.88 -4.30 -39.93
N ASP A 3 -33.90 -5.15 -39.55
CA ASP A 3 -34.08 -6.22 -38.55
C ASP A 3 -32.74 -6.74 -37.97
N ASN A 4 -32.65 -6.81 -36.63
CA ASN A 4 -32.18 -7.92 -35.76
C ASN A 4 -31.02 -8.83 -36.25
N GLU A 5 -29.90 -9.04 -35.55
CA GLU A 5 -29.69 -9.96 -34.40
C GLU A 5 -28.23 -9.73 -33.91
N GLY A 6 -27.90 -9.52 -32.64
CA GLY A 6 -28.14 -10.47 -31.55
C GLY A 6 -26.86 -11.20 -31.16
N ARG A 7 -25.83 -10.48 -30.66
CA ARG A 7 -24.82 -11.11 -29.77
C ARG A 7 -24.28 -10.09 -28.77
N THR A 8 -25.11 -9.77 -27.79
CA THR A 8 -24.66 -9.20 -26.52
C THR A 8 -23.76 -10.24 -25.86
N MET A 9 -22.45 -9.99 -25.87
CA MET A 9 -21.50 -10.78 -25.08
C MET A 9 -21.77 -10.39 -23.63
N ASN A 10 -22.49 -11.26 -22.92
CA ASN A 10 -22.78 -11.05 -21.51
C ASN A 10 -21.44 -10.88 -20.78
N THR A 11 -21.28 -9.75 -20.11
CA THR A 11 -20.05 -9.43 -19.36
C THR A 11 -20.19 -9.89 -17.91
N ASP A 12 -21.15 -10.78 -17.64
CA ASP A 12 -21.44 -11.33 -16.31
C ASP A 12 -20.71 -12.66 -16.05
N GLU A 13 -20.05 -13.25 -17.04
CA GLU A 13 -19.27 -14.48 -16.85
C GLU A 13 -17.95 -14.28 -16.06
N PHE A 14 -17.54 -13.03 -15.80
CA PHE A 14 -16.38 -12.74 -14.94
C PHE A 14 -16.71 -12.69 -13.43
N LEU A 15 -17.99 -12.76 -13.05
CA LEU A 15 -18.41 -12.60 -11.65
C LEU A 15 -18.81 -13.92 -10.96
N ASN A 16 -18.77 -15.06 -11.67
CA ASN A 16 -19.22 -16.35 -11.15
C ASN A 16 -18.11 -17.29 -10.65
N SER A 17 -16.90 -16.81 -10.39
CA SER A 17 -15.91 -17.57 -9.59
C SER A 17 -15.94 -17.25 -8.10
N ASN A 18 -17.02 -16.65 -7.60
CA ASN A 18 -17.21 -16.39 -6.17
C ASN A 18 -17.73 -17.66 -5.46
N THR A 19 -16.94 -18.73 -5.50
CA THR A 19 -17.18 -19.89 -4.64
C THR A 19 -16.76 -19.53 -3.22
N GLU A 20 -17.78 -19.33 -2.39
CA GLU A 20 -17.81 -19.69 -0.97
C GLU A 20 -17.00 -18.82 -0.01
N TYR A 21 -17.42 -17.57 0.16
CA TYR A 21 -17.40 -16.96 1.49
C TYR A 21 -18.84 -16.83 1.98
N GLU A 22 -19.26 -17.85 2.73
CA GLU A 22 -20.51 -17.88 3.49
C GLU A 22 -20.56 -16.64 4.40
N ARG A 23 -21.30 -15.62 3.97
CA ARG A 23 -21.54 -14.41 4.77
C ARG A 23 -22.43 -14.80 5.94
N THR A 24 -21.84 -15.01 7.11
CA THR A 24 -22.59 -15.09 8.36
C THR A 24 -23.28 -13.76 8.61
N THR A 25 -24.59 -13.70 8.37
CA THR A 25 -25.44 -12.58 8.80
C THR A 25 -25.55 -12.64 10.32
N ARG A 26 -24.66 -11.94 11.04
CA ARG A 26 -24.88 -11.68 12.47
C ARG A 26 -25.72 -10.42 12.59
N ASN A 27 -27.01 -10.62 12.79
CA ASN A 27 -27.98 -9.56 13.06
C ASN A 27 -27.69 -8.90 14.41
N GLU A 28 -27.82 -7.57 14.41
CA GLU A 28 -28.23 -6.67 15.49
C GLU A 28 -27.99 -7.10 16.94
N ASP A 29 -27.10 -6.37 17.62
CA ASP A 29 -27.57 -5.61 18.78
C ASP A 29 -26.87 -4.25 18.80
N SER A 30 -27.68 -3.19 18.78
CA SER A 30 -27.25 -1.81 18.77
C SER A 30 -26.76 -1.42 20.16
N HIS A 31 -25.53 -0.96 20.26
CA HIS A 31 -25.20 0.02 21.28
C HIS A 31 -24.52 1.19 20.58
N ASP A 32 -25.31 2.24 20.35
CA ASP A 32 -24.80 3.59 20.28
C ASP A 32 -24.11 3.84 21.63
N ASP A 33 -22.82 3.56 21.68
CA ASP A 33 -21.95 4.21 22.62
C ASP A 33 -21.24 5.28 21.80
N GLY A 34 -21.34 6.52 22.24
CA GLY A 34 -20.54 7.66 21.77
C GLY A 34 -19.08 7.44 22.13
N GLY A 35 -18.55 6.29 21.73
CA GLY A 35 -17.27 5.74 22.08
C GLY A 35 -16.24 6.52 21.30
N ILE A 36 -15.44 7.28 22.05
CA ILE A 36 -14.10 7.72 21.70
C ILE A 36 -13.56 6.81 20.60
N SER A 37 -13.41 7.33 19.38
CA SER A 37 -12.75 6.62 18.29
C SER A 37 -11.36 6.25 18.77
N VAL A 38 -11.21 5.05 19.32
CA VAL A 38 -9.93 4.56 19.84
C VAL A 38 -9.10 4.25 18.62
N SER A 39 -8.37 5.25 18.14
CA SER A 39 -7.42 5.06 17.05
C SER A 39 -6.41 4.03 17.53
N LYS A 40 -6.27 2.93 16.78
CA LYS A 40 -5.22 1.95 17.04
C LYS A 40 -3.89 2.70 17.02
N PRO A 41 -3.01 2.51 18.02
CA PRO A 41 -1.73 3.18 18.02
C PRO A 41 -1.00 2.82 16.73
N PRO A 42 -0.26 3.77 16.13
CA PRO A 42 0.49 3.49 14.93
C PRO A 42 1.47 2.33 15.21
N PRO A 43 1.66 1.42 14.24
CA PRO A 43 2.57 0.31 14.41
C PRO A 43 3.96 0.83 14.78
N ARG A 44 4.51 0.29 15.87
CA ARG A 44 5.84 0.70 16.36
C ARG A 44 6.88 -0.09 15.60
N ILE A 45 7.70 0.62 14.85
CA ILE A 45 8.96 0.11 14.31
C ILE A 45 10.04 0.22 15.38
N CYS A 46 10.69 -0.90 15.68
CA CYS A 46 11.81 -0.96 16.61
C CYS A 46 13.10 -1.15 15.83
N LEU A 47 14.08 -0.27 16.06
CA LEU A 47 15.43 -0.41 15.52
C LEU A 47 16.28 -1.31 16.44
N PRO A 48 17.31 -1.99 15.91
CA PRO A 48 18.30 -2.70 16.72
C PRO A 48 18.95 -1.79 17.77
N ALA A 49 19.37 -2.37 18.89
CA ALA A 49 19.92 -1.61 20.02
C ALA A 49 21.18 -0.84 19.63
N GLU A 50 22.04 -1.43 18.79
CA GLU A 50 23.27 -0.82 18.30
C GLU A 50 22.97 0.43 17.45
N VAL A 51 21.95 0.35 16.59
CA VAL A 51 21.49 1.47 15.77
C VAL A 51 20.99 2.59 16.68
N LEU A 52 20.12 2.27 17.65
CA LEU A 52 19.59 3.25 18.61
C LEU A 52 20.69 3.95 19.42
N GLN A 53 21.69 3.21 19.92
CA GLN A 53 22.82 3.81 20.63
C GLN A 53 23.58 4.78 19.73
N SER A 54 23.73 4.44 18.45
CA SER A 54 24.45 5.26 17.48
C SER A 54 23.71 6.56 17.09
N LEU A 55 22.39 6.61 17.31
CA LEU A 55 21.51 7.74 16.97
C LEU A 55 21.12 8.59 18.19
N LYS A 56 21.35 8.08 19.42
CA LYS A 56 20.89 8.67 20.69
C LYS A 56 21.20 10.17 20.87
N ASN A 57 22.34 10.63 20.36
CA ASN A 57 22.84 12.00 20.58
C ASN A 57 22.79 12.87 19.31
N LEU A 58 22.11 12.41 18.25
CA LEU A 58 22.03 13.13 16.98
C LEU A 58 20.72 13.92 16.90
N ALA A 59 20.74 15.02 16.16
CA ALA A 59 19.51 15.68 15.74
C ALA A 59 18.68 14.74 14.85
N PRO A 60 17.34 14.88 14.80
CA PRO A 60 16.48 14.01 14.01
C PRO A 60 16.90 13.91 12.54
N GLU A 61 17.30 15.03 11.93
CA GLU A 61 17.75 15.11 10.55
C GLU A 61 19.07 14.36 10.34
N ASP A 62 20.03 14.57 11.24
CA ASP A 62 21.34 13.89 11.20
C ASP A 62 21.20 12.39 11.45
N ALA A 63 20.30 12.00 12.35
CA ALA A 63 20.00 10.60 12.62
C ALA A 63 19.43 9.90 11.39
N LEU A 64 18.49 10.56 10.69
CA LEU A 64 17.93 10.05 9.44
C LEU A 64 19.01 9.96 8.36
N ASN A 65 19.78 11.02 8.14
CA ASN A 65 20.86 11.04 7.14
C ASN A 65 21.85 9.91 7.37
N LYS A 66 22.30 9.72 8.63
CA LYS A 66 23.21 8.63 8.99
C LYS A 66 22.60 7.26 8.75
N LEU A 67 21.31 7.07 9.06
CA LEU A 67 20.61 5.81 8.81
C LEU A 67 20.53 5.50 7.32
N LEU A 68 20.19 6.51 6.51
CA LEU A 68 20.17 6.40 5.05
C LEU A 68 21.56 6.11 4.49
N SER A 69 22.60 6.82 4.92
CA SER A 69 23.97 6.56 4.44
C SER A 69 24.53 5.19 4.81
N SER A 70 24.09 4.61 5.93
CA SER A 70 24.61 3.32 6.42
C SER A 70 23.84 2.10 5.91
N HIS A 71 22.55 2.24 5.62
CA HIS A 71 21.66 1.11 5.29
C HIS A 71 20.99 1.26 3.92
N VAL A 72 20.92 2.47 3.37
CA VAL A 72 20.36 2.74 2.05
C VAL A 72 21.51 2.97 1.08
N ALA A 73 22.17 1.88 0.68
CA ALA A 73 22.69 1.84 -0.68
C ALA A 73 21.46 1.64 -1.58
N PHE A 74 20.80 2.74 -1.98
CA PHE A 74 19.88 2.65 -3.10
C PHE A 74 20.73 2.26 -4.31
N ILE A 75 20.76 0.97 -4.64
CA ILE A 75 21.41 0.46 -5.83
C ILE A 75 20.34 0.50 -6.90
N PRO A 76 20.38 1.46 -7.85
CA PRO A 76 19.35 1.57 -8.88
C PRO A 76 19.38 0.28 -9.69
N THR A 77 18.23 -0.39 -9.75
CA THR A 77 18.08 -1.57 -10.59
C THR A 77 18.11 -1.16 -12.06
N ALA A 78 18.37 -2.10 -12.96
CA ALA A 78 18.33 -1.82 -14.41
C ALA A 78 16.99 -1.21 -14.83
N ALA A 79 15.89 -1.65 -14.22
CA ALA A 79 14.55 -1.11 -14.46
C ALA A 79 14.39 0.35 -13.97
N ASP A 80 14.97 0.70 -12.81
CA ASP A 80 14.95 2.08 -12.31
C ASP A 80 15.68 3.03 -13.27
N ARG A 81 16.80 2.55 -13.85
CA ARG A 81 17.59 3.30 -14.83
C ARG A 81 16.85 3.44 -16.16
N GLU A 82 16.19 2.39 -16.62
CA GLU A 82 15.40 2.42 -17.86
C GLU A 82 14.22 3.39 -17.76
N ARG A 83 13.51 3.41 -16.62
CA ARG A 83 12.43 4.37 -16.38
C ARG A 83 12.93 5.82 -16.31
N ALA A 84 14.11 6.05 -15.72
CA ALA A 84 14.71 7.39 -15.71
C ALA A 84 14.99 7.89 -17.14
N LEU A 85 15.51 7.03 -18.02
CA LEU A 85 15.77 7.37 -19.42
C LEU A 85 14.48 7.63 -20.22
N GLN A 86 13.41 6.86 -19.97
CA GLN A 86 12.11 7.10 -20.62
C GLN A 86 11.54 8.48 -20.24
N LEU A 87 11.70 8.89 -18.98
CA LEU A 87 11.21 10.17 -18.48
C LEU A 87 11.98 11.35 -19.08
N GLU A 88 13.29 11.23 -19.27
CA GLU A 88 14.11 12.23 -20.00
C GLU A 88 13.72 12.34 -21.49
N GLN A 89 13.30 11.24 -22.11
CA GLN A 89 12.86 11.23 -23.52
C GLN A 89 11.45 11.81 -23.71
N GLU A 90 10.62 11.82 -22.67
CA GLU A 90 9.23 12.30 -22.71
C GLU A 90 9.12 13.80 -22.38
N GLU A 91 10.14 14.39 -21.77
CA GLU A 91 10.23 15.84 -21.53
C GLU A 91 10.63 16.65 -22.78
N HIS A 92 10.92 15.97 -23.90
CA HIS A 92 11.52 16.56 -25.10
C HIS A 92 10.68 16.37 -26.38
#